data_AF-W0FM05-F1
#
_entry.id   AF-W0FM05-F1
#
_cell.length_a   1.000
_cell.length_b   1.000
_cell.length_c   1.000
_cell.angle_alpha   90.00
_cell.angle_beta   90.00
_cell.angle_gamma   90.00
#
_symmetry.space_group_name_H-M   'P 1'
#
loop_
_entity.id
_entity.type
_entity.pdbx_description
1 polymer ?
#
loop_
_entity_poly.entity_id
_entity_poly.type
_entity_poly.pdbx_seq_one_letter_code
_entity_poly.pdbx_strand_id
1 'polypeptide(L)'
;MDFSGFEMGRGEFFAHTREPCFTLSDGKVQANTACIRKMADVDHIQILINQTTHKLVIRACEEDDLFSLPWCRTKDGIRTPRAISGPVFIMKVCALMGWNPDNRIRMLGKFYRANEDLIFLFDMDGAEEFERRRDENGKRKTSRTPHFAASLENVFGPLFTEHKKELGFNIHQGFAVMSVREGRLKPREENPLKGAEEHAGDHHGHRPEEEPPADS
;
A
#
# COMPACT_ATOMS: atom_id res chain seq x y z
N MET A 1 6.05 28.52 4.53
CA MET A 1 7.25 27.74 4.16
C MET A 1 7.21 27.54 2.65
N ASP A 2 8.27 27.90 1.94
CA ASP A 2 8.40 27.69 0.49
C ASP A 2 9.10 26.35 0.25
N PHE A 3 8.48 25.49 -0.56
CA PHE A 3 8.98 24.16 -0.92
C PHE A 3 9.37 24.09 -2.41
N SER A 4 9.64 25.24 -3.03
CA SER A 4 10.16 25.31 -4.39
C SER A 4 11.51 24.57 -4.48
N GLY A 5 11.65 23.72 -5.51
CA GLY A 5 12.85 22.90 -5.73
C GLY A 5 12.92 21.59 -4.93
N PHE A 6 11.95 21.30 -4.04
CA PHE A 6 11.88 20.01 -3.36
C PHE A 6 11.21 18.96 -4.25
N GLU A 7 11.89 17.85 -4.48
CA GLU A 7 11.31 16.62 -5.03
C GLU A 7 10.70 15.77 -3.91
N MET A 8 9.56 15.14 -4.17
CA MET A 8 9.04 14.14 -3.25
C MET A 8 9.58 12.77 -3.61
N GLY A 9 10.11 12.07 -2.62
CA GLY A 9 10.53 10.68 -2.78
C GLY A 9 9.36 9.82 -3.27
N ARG A 10 9.56 9.14 -4.39
CA ARG A 10 8.63 8.14 -4.91
C ARG A 10 8.43 7.04 -3.87
N GLY A 11 7.17 6.70 -3.63
CA GLY A 11 6.80 5.64 -2.68
C GLY A 11 7.50 4.32 -3.01
N GLU A 12 7.72 4.07 -4.30
CA GLU A 12 8.39 2.93 -4.91
C GLU A 12 9.84 2.72 -4.46
N PHE A 13 10.50 3.75 -3.91
CA PHE A 13 11.89 3.64 -3.44
C PHE A 13 12.01 3.12 -1.99
N PHE A 14 10.89 2.92 -1.29
CA PHE A 14 10.85 2.50 0.11
C PHE A 14 10.44 1.02 0.30
N ALA A 15 10.22 0.58 1.53
CA ALA A 15 9.80 -0.80 1.81
C ALA A 15 8.26 -0.95 1.80
N HIS A 16 7.73 -1.68 0.83
CA HIS A 16 6.28 -1.70 0.52
C HIS A 16 5.47 -2.75 1.30
N THR A 17 5.49 -2.68 2.63
CA THR A 17 4.84 -3.71 3.46
C THR A 17 3.33 -3.48 3.67
N ARG A 18 2.83 -2.25 3.50
CA ARG A 18 1.44 -1.88 3.85
C ARG A 18 0.72 -1.10 2.75
N GLU A 19 1.42 -0.78 1.68
CA GLU A 19 0.96 -0.02 0.54
C GLU A 19 0.13 -0.92 -0.38
N PRO A 20 -0.98 -0.43 -0.96
CA PRO A 20 -1.67 -1.15 -2.01
C PRO A 20 -0.71 -1.50 -3.14
N CYS A 21 -0.67 -2.77 -3.50
CA CYS A 21 0.23 -3.25 -4.54
C CYS A 21 -0.49 -4.25 -5.43
N PHE A 22 -0.31 -4.08 -6.75
CA PHE A 22 -0.77 -5.01 -7.76
C PHE A 22 0.43 -5.67 -8.44
N THR A 23 0.39 -7.00 -8.56
CA THR A 23 1.50 -7.80 -9.09
C THR A 23 1.06 -8.57 -10.33
N LEU A 24 1.89 -8.52 -11.37
CA LEU A 24 1.84 -9.42 -12.53
C LEU A 24 2.99 -10.42 -12.41
N SER A 25 2.70 -11.73 -12.38
CA SER A 25 3.74 -12.75 -12.35
C SER A 25 3.22 -14.14 -12.71
N ASP A 26 4.03 -14.93 -13.41
CA ASP A 26 3.72 -16.33 -13.75
C ASP A 26 2.32 -16.51 -14.39
N GLY A 27 1.94 -15.62 -15.31
CA GLY A 27 0.64 -15.67 -15.99
C GLY A 27 -0.55 -15.29 -15.09
N LYS A 28 -0.30 -14.78 -13.88
CA LYS A 28 -1.33 -14.40 -12.91
C LYS A 28 -1.20 -12.96 -12.47
N VAL A 29 -2.33 -12.38 -12.11
CA VAL A 29 -2.42 -11.07 -11.50
C VAL A 29 -2.94 -11.19 -10.07
N GLN A 30 -2.45 -10.34 -9.17
CA GLN A 30 -2.85 -10.39 -7.76
C GLN A 30 -2.69 -9.03 -7.08
N ALA A 31 -3.73 -8.59 -6.38
CA ALA A 31 -3.65 -7.50 -5.42
C ALA A 31 -3.13 -8.02 -4.06
N ASN A 32 -2.40 -7.21 -3.30
CA ASN A 32 -1.92 -7.64 -1.99
C ASN A 32 -2.99 -7.53 -0.89
N THR A 33 -2.67 -7.99 0.31
CA THR A 33 -3.56 -7.94 1.47
C THR A 33 -3.94 -6.52 1.88
N ALA A 34 -3.09 -5.52 1.60
CA ALA A 34 -3.43 -4.12 1.87
C ALA A 34 -4.62 -3.64 1.00
N CYS A 35 -4.70 -4.10 -0.25
CA CYS A 35 -5.86 -3.83 -1.11
C CYS A 35 -7.15 -4.43 -0.55
N ILE A 36 -7.11 -5.73 -0.19
CA ILE A 36 -8.29 -6.44 0.34
C ILE A 36 -8.79 -5.81 1.64
N ARG A 37 -7.88 -5.37 2.52
CA ARG A 37 -8.25 -4.68 3.77
C ARG A 37 -8.93 -3.33 3.55
N LYS A 38 -8.53 -2.58 2.52
CA LYS A 38 -9.10 -1.27 2.20
C LYS A 38 -10.47 -1.35 1.51
N MET A 39 -10.75 -2.46 0.82
CA MET A 39 -12.05 -2.79 0.23
C MET A 39 -12.62 -4.05 0.91
N ALA A 40 -12.86 -3.92 2.22
CA ALA A 40 -13.18 -5.06 3.09
C ALA A 40 -14.49 -5.79 2.75
N ASP A 41 -15.41 -5.11 2.06
CA ASP A 41 -16.75 -5.63 1.72
C ASP A 41 -16.93 -5.86 0.21
N VAL A 42 -15.85 -5.81 -0.59
CA VAL A 42 -15.90 -5.95 -2.05
C VAL A 42 -15.41 -7.33 -2.47
N ASP A 43 -16.26 -8.16 -3.07
CA ASP A 43 -15.88 -9.52 -3.51
C ASP A 43 -15.49 -9.61 -5.00
N HIS A 44 -16.00 -8.69 -5.82
CA HIS A 44 -15.73 -8.63 -7.26
C HIS A 44 -15.14 -7.28 -7.66
N ILE A 45 -14.27 -7.33 -8.67
CA ILE A 45 -13.64 -6.14 -9.27
C ILE A 45 -13.65 -6.19 -10.77
N GLN A 46 -13.49 -5.02 -11.38
CA GLN A 46 -13.05 -4.86 -12.77
C GLN A 46 -11.61 -4.33 -12.79
N ILE A 47 -10.85 -4.71 -13.81
CA ILE A 47 -9.52 -4.17 -14.11
C ILE A 47 -9.61 -3.35 -15.39
N LEU A 48 -9.31 -2.06 -15.29
CA LEU A 48 -9.36 -1.11 -16.40
C LEU A 48 -7.95 -0.61 -16.72
N ILE A 49 -7.65 -0.41 -18.01
CA ILE A 49 -6.35 0.08 -18.49
C ILE A 49 -6.58 1.33 -19.33
N ASN A 50 -5.91 2.43 -18.96
CA ASN A 50 -5.73 3.57 -19.86
C ASN A 50 -4.37 3.43 -20.55
N GLN A 51 -4.39 3.11 -21.84
CA GLN A 51 -3.19 2.89 -22.65
C GLN A 51 -2.43 4.18 -22.98
N THR A 52 -3.08 5.35 -22.89
CA THR A 52 -2.44 6.64 -23.19
C THR A 52 -1.75 7.23 -21.97
N THR A 53 -2.38 7.13 -20.80
CA THR A 53 -1.84 7.71 -19.55
C THR A 53 -1.11 6.68 -18.70
N HIS A 54 -0.97 5.45 -19.19
CA HIS A 54 -0.36 4.31 -18.51
C HIS A 54 -0.88 4.11 -17.08
N LYS A 55 -2.20 4.19 -16.90
CA LYS A 55 -2.84 3.93 -15.61
C LYS A 55 -3.63 2.63 -15.62
N LEU A 56 -3.52 1.89 -14.52
CA LEU A 56 -4.34 0.72 -14.24
C LEU A 56 -5.29 1.04 -13.09
N VAL A 57 -6.57 0.74 -13.25
CA VAL A 57 -7.59 0.91 -12.22
C VAL A 57 -8.16 -0.44 -11.82
N ILE A 58 -8.25 -0.66 -10.52
CA ILE A 58 -9.13 -1.69 -9.95
C ILE A 58 -10.36 -0.96 -9.43
N ARG A 59 -11.54 -1.33 -9.89
CA ARG A 59 -12.82 -0.77 -9.45
C ARG A 59 -13.68 -1.87 -8.83
N ALA A 60 -14.29 -1.59 -7.69
CA ALA A 60 -15.30 -2.47 -7.10
C ALA A 60 -16.52 -2.59 -8.03
N CYS A 61 -17.05 -3.80 -8.18
CA CYS A 61 -18.21 -4.06 -9.02
C CYS A 61 -19.06 -5.20 -8.45
N GLU A 62 -20.24 -5.41 -9.00
CA GLU A 62 -21.09 -6.55 -8.66
C GLU A 62 -20.61 -7.81 -9.41
N GLU A 63 -21.07 -8.98 -8.96
CA GLU A 63 -20.76 -10.26 -9.61
C GLU A 63 -21.31 -10.32 -11.04
N ASP A 64 -22.52 -9.80 -11.25
CA ASP A 64 -23.21 -9.84 -12.54
C ASP A 64 -22.72 -8.77 -13.54
N ASP A 65 -21.82 -7.89 -13.12
CA ASP A 65 -21.24 -6.88 -14.01
C ASP A 65 -20.36 -7.52 -15.10
N LEU A 66 -20.37 -6.93 -16.30
CA LEU A 66 -19.53 -7.39 -17.40
C LEU A 66 -18.05 -7.40 -17.01
N PHE A 67 -17.39 -8.53 -17.28
CA PHE A 67 -15.97 -8.74 -16.98
C PHE A 67 -15.61 -8.57 -15.49
N SER A 68 -16.56 -8.81 -14.58
CA SER A 68 -16.29 -8.93 -13.15
C SER A 68 -15.30 -10.08 -12.87
N LEU A 69 -14.45 -9.89 -11.86
CA LEU A 69 -13.44 -10.86 -11.45
C LEU A 69 -13.48 -11.04 -9.93
N PRO A 70 -13.60 -12.28 -9.41
CA PRO A 70 -13.44 -12.53 -8.00
C PRO A 70 -11.98 -12.33 -7.61
N TRP A 71 -11.69 -11.35 -6.76
CA TRP A 71 -10.31 -10.95 -6.41
C TRP A 71 -9.85 -11.35 -5.01
N CYS A 72 -10.73 -11.97 -4.23
CA CYS A 72 -10.43 -12.51 -2.91
C CYS A 72 -11.04 -13.89 -2.71
N ARG A 73 -10.67 -14.51 -1.59
CA ARG A 73 -11.30 -15.72 -1.06
C ARG A 73 -11.53 -15.53 0.43
N THR A 74 -12.67 -15.98 0.91
CA THR A 74 -13.00 -16.00 2.33
C THR A 74 -12.93 -17.43 2.83
N LYS A 75 -12.12 -17.68 3.86
CA LYS A 75 -12.04 -18.97 4.55
C LYS A 75 -12.02 -18.69 6.05
N ASP A 76 -12.92 -19.31 6.81
CA ASP A 76 -13.03 -19.15 8.27
C ASP A 76 -13.14 -17.66 8.70
N GLY A 77 -13.87 -16.85 7.92
CA GLY A 77 -13.99 -15.40 8.13
C GLY A 77 -12.76 -14.57 7.73
N ILE A 78 -11.67 -15.22 7.31
CA ILE A 78 -10.43 -14.54 6.88
C ILE A 78 -10.47 -14.33 5.36
N ARG A 79 -10.44 -13.05 4.95
CA ARG A 79 -10.33 -12.65 3.55
C ARG A 79 -8.87 -12.62 3.12
N THR A 80 -8.56 -13.35 2.05
CA THR A 80 -7.21 -13.45 1.47
C THR A 80 -7.24 -13.06 0.00
N PRO A 81 -6.18 -12.43 -0.54
CA PRO A 81 -6.17 -12.06 -1.95
C PRO A 81 -6.12 -13.29 -2.86
N ARG A 82 -6.87 -13.25 -3.97
CA ARG A 82 -6.90 -14.30 -4.97
C ARG A 82 -5.96 -13.95 -6.12
N ALA A 83 -5.11 -14.91 -6.49
CA ALA A 83 -4.39 -14.83 -7.76
C ALA A 83 -5.35 -15.22 -8.90
N ILE A 84 -5.48 -14.34 -9.89
CA ILE A 84 -6.36 -14.51 -11.05
C ILE A 84 -5.48 -14.87 -12.25
N SER A 85 -5.81 -15.95 -12.96
CA SER A 85 -5.11 -16.33 -14.19
C SER A 85 -5.47 -15.37 -15.32
N GLY A 86 -4.48 -14.84 -16.01
CA GLY A 86 -4.68 -13.86 -17.08
C GLY A 86 -3.46 -13.71 -17.98
N PRO A 87 -2.92 -14.80 -18.56
CA PRO A 87 -1.67 -14.74 -19.33
C PRO A 87 -1.75 -13.78 -20.52
N VAL A 88 -2.86 -13.77 -21.27
CA VAL A 88 -3.04 -12.85 -22.42
C VAL A 88 -3.11 -11.40 -21.97
N PHE A 89 -3.77 -11.12 -20.84
CA PHE A 89 -3.82 -9.77 -20.26
C PHE A 89 -2.41 -9.29 -19.89
N ILE A 90 -1.63 -10.12 -19.20
CA ILE A 90 -0.25 -9.78 -18.83
C ILE A 90 0.60 -9.55 -20.07
N MET A 91 0.54 -10.43 -21.08
CA MET A 91 1.28 -10.23 -22.33
C MET A 91 0.94 -8.90 -23.01
N LYS A 92 -0.34 -8.49 -23.02
CA LYS A 92 -0.76 -7.20 -23.57
C LYS A 92 -0.21 -6.01 -22.78
N VAL A 93 -0.27 -6.08 -21.45
CA VAL A 93 0.27 -5.01 -20.59
C VAL A 93 1.79 -4.92 -20.72
N CYS A 94 2.49 -6.04 -20.69
CA CYS A 94 3.94 -6.06 -20.88
C CYS A 94 4.34 -5.55 -22.27
N ALA A 95 3.60 -5.91 -23.32
CA ALA A 95 3.85 -5.39 -24.67
C ALA A 95 3.61 -3.87 -24.77
N LEU A 96 2.58 -3.34 -24.09
CA LEU A 96 2.33 -1.90 -24.02
C LEU A 96 3.49 -1.16 -23.34
N MET A 97 4.01 -1.70 -22.26
CA MET A 97 5.00 -1.04 -21.39
C MET A 97 6.46 -1.38 -21.73
N GLY A 98 6.70 -2.32 -22.65
CA GLY A 98 8.03 -2.83 -22.97
C GLY A 98 8.66 -3.71 -21.89
N TRP A 99 7.86 -4.30 -20.99
CA TRP A 99 8.34 -5.17 -19.92
C TRP A 99 8.57 -6.61 -20.38
N ASN A 100 9.43 -7.35 -19.67
CA ASN A 100 9.56 -8.78 -19.88
C ASN A 100 8.43 -9.53 -19.13
N PRO A 101 7.55 -10.29 -19.83
CA PRO A 101 6.45 -11.01 -19.20
C PRO A 101 6.88 -12.16 -18.28
N ASP A 102 8.13 -12.63 -18.35
CA ASP A 102 8.68 -13.62 -17.42
C ASP A 102 9.08 -13.00 -16.07
N ASN A 103 9.28 -11.67 -16.03
CA ASN A 103 9.62 -10.97 -14.81
C ASN A 103 8.42 -10.84 -13.87
N ARG A 104 8.72 -10.58 -12.60
CA ARG A 104 7.68 -10.19 -11.63
C ARG A 104 7.58 -8.68 -11.67
N ILE A 105 6.42 -8.16 -12.03
CA ILE A 105 6.16 -6.72 -12.10
C ILE A 105 5.27 -6.33 -10.93
N ARG A 106 5.65 -5.30 -10.18
CA ARG A 106 4.86 -4.75 -9.08
C ARG A 106 4.55 -3.28 -9.34
N MET A 107 3.30 -2.90 -9.12
CA MET A 107 2.85 -1.52 -9.19
C MET A 107 2.32 -1.11 -7.83
N LEU A 108 2.77 0.04 -7.32
CA LEU A 108 2.15 0.65 -6.15
C LEU A 108 0.94 1.47 -6.56
N GLY A 109 -0.07 1.44 -5.71
CA GLY A 109 -1.33 2.13 -5.98
C GLY A 109 -1.80 2.97 -4.81
N LYS A 110 -2.73 3.87 -5.12
CA LYS A 110 -3.45 4.67 -4.14
C LYS A 110 -4.92 4.29 -4.17
N PHE A 111 -5.53 4.28 -3.00
CA PHE A 111 -6.95 4.01 -2.82
C PHE A 111 -7.74 5.31 -2.84
N TYR A 112 -8.87 5.32 -3.55
CA TYR A 112 -9.79 6.45 -3.60
C TYR A 112 -11.22 5.97 -3.39
N ARG A 113 -12.01 6.85 -2.78
CA ARG A 113 -13.46 6.74 -2.73
C ARG A 113 -14.01 7.96 -3.45
N ALA A 114 -14.72 7.72 -4.55
CA ALA A 114 -15.27 8.75 -5.42
C ALA A 114 -16.74 8.46 -5.63
N ASN A 115 -17.62 9.36 -5.16
CA ASN A 115 -19.06 9.11 -5.12
C ASN A 115 -19.35 7.76 -4.42
N GLU A 116 -19.99 6.83 -5.12
CA GLU A 116 -20.26 5.45 -4.69
C GLU A 116 -19.18 4.45 -5.13
N ASP A 117 -18.23 4.87 -5.98
CA ASP A 117 -17.18 4.00 -6.47
C ASP A 117 -16.00 3.89 -5.48
N LEU A 118 -15.55 2.66 -5.27
CA LEU A 118 -14.29 2.35 -4.59
C LEU A 118 -13.28 1.92 -5.65
N ILE A 119 -12.14 2.62 -5.70
CA ILE A 119 -11.10 2.33 -6.69
C ILE A 119 -9.69 2.28 -6.10
N PHE A 120 -8.81 1.53 -6.76
CA PHE A 120 -7.37 1.73 -6.70
C PHE A 120 -6.87 2.24 -8.04
N LEU A 121 -6.02 3.25 -8.01
CA LEU A 121 -5.26 3.72 -9.17
C LEU A 121 -3.80 3.30 -9.00
N PHE A 122 -3.28 2.61 -10.00
CA PHE A 122 -1.88 2.19 -10.10
C PHE A 122 -1.21 2.93 -11.25
N ASP A 123 -0.02 3.45 -10.97
CA ASP A 123 0.83 4.05 -11.99
C ASP A 123 1.71 2.98 -12.62
N MET A 124 1.51 2.70 -13.91
CA MET A 124 2.33 1.70 -14.60
C MET A 124 3.74 2.23 -14.89
N ASP A 125 3.93 3.54 -15.09
CA ASP A 125 5.28 4.10 -15.33
C ASP A 125 6.18 4.00 -14.08
N GLY A 126 5.58 3.83 -12.90
CA GLY A 126 6.27 3.58 -11.64
C GLY A 126 6.58 2.12 -11.33
N ALA A 127 6.30 1.19 -12.25
CA ALA A 127 6.40 -0.23 -11.94
C ALA A 127 7.83 -0.67 -11.58
N GLU A 128 7.90 -1.58 -10.61
CA GLU A 128 9.11 -2.30 -10.23
C GLU A 128 9.19 -3.62 -11.01
N GLU A 129 10.21 -3.79 -11.83
CA GLU A 129 10.46 -5.03 -12.56
C GLU A 129 11.53 -5.86 -11.86
N PHE A 130 11.14 -7.02 -11.33
CA PHE A 130 12.06 -7.95 -10.69
C PHE A 130 12.37 -9.09 -11.65
N GLU A 131 13.64 -9.16 -12.04
CA GLU A 131 14.10 -10.19 -12.97
C GLU A 131 13.87 -11.60 -12.41
N ARG A 132 13.34 -12.50 -13.24
CA ARG A 132 13.23 -13.93 -12.89
C ARG A 132 14.11 -14.76 -13.79
N ARG A 133 15.12 -15.39 -13.19
CA ARG A 133 16.00 -16.35 -13.86
C ARG A 133 15.72 -17.75 -13.36
N ARG A 134 15.95 -18.75 -14.20
CA ARG A 134 16.12 -20.13 -13.72
C ARG A 134 17.57 -20.29 -13.30
N ASP A 135 17.78 -20.90 -12.14
CA ASP A 135 19.10 -21.36 -11.75
C ASP A 135 19.49 -22.63 -12.52
N GLU A 136 20.72 -23.10 -12.30
CA GLU A 136 21.28 -24.31 -12.91
C GLU A 136 20.44 -25.56 -12.63
N ASN A 137 19.65 -25.55 -11.55
CA ASN A 137 18.76 -26.63 -11.15
C ASN A 137 17.32 -26.46 -11.70
N GLY A 138 17.10 -25.47 -12.58
CA GLY A 138 15.82 -25.18 -13.20
C GLY A 138 14.81 -24.47 -12.30
N LYS A 139 15.17 -24.15 -11.05
CA LYS A 139 14.30 -23.44 -10.09
C LYS A 139 14.27 -21.96 -10.44
N ARG A 140 13.06 -21.38 -10.43
CA ARG A 140 12.86 -19.96 -10.68
C ARG A 140 13.30 -19.15 -9.46
N LYS A 141 14.30 -18.28 -9.63
CA LYS A 141 14.75 -17.30 -8.64
C LYS A 141 14.35 -15.90 -9.12
N THR A 142 13.73 -15.14 -8.23
CA THR A 142 13.42 -13.72 -8.47
C THR A 142 14.53 -12.87 -7.86
N SER A 143 14.99 -11.85 -8.58
CA SER A 143 15.89 -10.82 -8.06
C SER A 143 15.28 -10.14 -6.84
N ARG A 144 16.13 -9.68 -5.92
CA ARG A 144 15.71 -8.82 -4.80
C ARG A 144 15.77 -7.33 -5.16
N THR A 145 16.50 -7.00 -6.22
CA THR A 145 16.68 -5.63 -6.70
C THR A 145 15.71 -5.40 -7.85
N PRO A 146 14.81 -4.40 -7.74
CA PRO A 146 13.96 -4.01 -8.85
C PRO A 146 14.76 -3.22 -9.90
N HIS A 147 14.33 -3.35 -11.14
CA HIS A 147 14.66 -2.43 -12.22
C HIS A 147 13.48 -1.48 -12.40
N PHE A 148 13.80 -0.20 -12.58
CA PHE A 148 12.83 0.86 -12.86
C PHE A 148 12.94 1.31 -14.31
N ALA A 149 11.91 2.00 -14.81
CA ALA A 149 11.98 2.66 -16.11
C ALA A 149 13.12 3.69 -16.14
N ALA A 150 13.76 3.87 -17.30
CA ALA A 150 14.87 4.81 -17.47
C ALA A 150 14.49 6.26 -17.10
N SER A 151 13.22 6.63 -17.24
CA SER A 151 12.70 7.95 -16.82
C SER A 151 12.79 8.20 -15.31
N LEU A 152 13.04 7.15 -14.51
CA LEU A 152 13.21 7.22 -13.05
C LEU A 152 14.68 7.17 -12.64
N GLU A 153 15.60 7.07 -13.59
CA GLU A 153 17.02 7.16 -13.30
C GLU A 153 17.39 8.60 -12.93
N ASN A 154 18.00 8.78 -11.75
CA ASN A 154 18.50 10.06 -11.23
C ASN A 154 17.44 11.10 -10.85
N VAL A 155 16.19 10.69 -10.61
CA VAL A 155 15.14 11.55 -10.03
C VAL A 155 14.61 10.96 -8.73
N PHE A 156 14.31 11.81 -7.74
CA PHE A 156 13.68 11.34 -6.51
C PHE A 156 12.16 11.20 -6.66
N GLY A 157 11.57 12.00 -7.54
CA GLY A 157 10.16 11.98 -7.89
C GLY A 157 9.67 13.35 -8.35
N PRO A 158 8.35 13.57 -8.44
CA PRO A 158 7.81 14.84 -8.91
C PRO A 158 8.13 16.00 -7.96
N LEU A 159 8.20 17.22 -8.48
CA LEU A 159 8.32 18.42 -7.67
C LEU A 159 7.10 18.57 -6.77
N PHE A 160 7.32 18.98 -5.52
CA PHE A 160 6.25 19.20 -4.53
C PHE A 160 5.16 20.16 -5.07
N THR A 161 5.58 21.18 -5.81
CA THR A 161 4.70 22.20 -6.37
C THR A 161 3.83 21.70 -7.53
N GLU A 162 4.32 20.72 -8.31
CA GLU A 162 3.59 20.12 -9.43
C GLU A 162 2.53 19.14 -8.94
N HIS A 163 2.89 18.30 -7.97
CA HIS A 163 1.96 17.34 -7.39
C HIS A 163 0.70 17.97 -6.79
N LYS A 164 0.84 19.16 -6.18
CA LYS A 164 -0.31 19.90 -5.65
C LYS A 164 -1.31 20.29 -6.75
N LYS A 165 -0.83 20.57 -7.97
CA LYS A 165 -1.68 20.87 -9.14
C LYS A 165 -2.35 19.61 -9.67
N GLU A 166 -1.60 18.51 -9.79
CA GLU A 166 -2.15 17.21 -10.21
C GLU A 166 -3.21 16.68 -9.24
N LEU A 167 -3.03 16.88 -7.94
CA LEU A 167 -4.01 16.47 -6.93
C LEU A 167 -5.35 17.19 -7.14
N GLY A 168 -5.30 18.49 -7.44
CA GLY A 168 -6.47 19.27 -7.80
C GLY A 168 -7.15 18.76 -9.07
N PHE A 169 -6.36 18.44 -10.11
CA PHE A 169 -6.89 17.94 -11.38
C PHE A 169 -7.56 16.56 -11.27
N ASN A 170 -7.00 15.64 -10.47
CA ASN A 170 -7.59 14.33 -10.21
C ASN A 170 -8.95 14.44 -9.50
N ILE A 171 -9.12 15.43 -8.60
CA ILE A 171 -10.41 15.73 -7.95
C ILE A 171 -11.45 16.18 -9.00
N HIS A 172 -11.05 16.94 -10.01
CA HIS A 172 -11.94 17.45 -11.06
C HIS A 172 -12.38 16.38 -12.08
N GLN A 173 -11.58 15.34 -12.32
CA GLN A 173 -11.95 14.21 -13.19
C GLN A 173 -12.77 13.11 -12.49
N GLY A 174 -13.29 13.41 -11.29
CA GLY A 174 -14.16 12.50 -10.56
C GLY A 174 -13.44 11.55 -9.60
N PHE A 175 -12.12 11.64 -9.43
CA PHE A 175 -11.40 10.89 -8.38
C PHE A 175 -11.28 11.75 -7.12
N ALA A 176 -12.31 11.74 -6.26
CA ALA A 176 -12.25 12.48 -5.01
C ALA A 176 -11.12 11.94 -4.11
N VAL A 177 -10.13 12.79 -3.85
CA VAL A 177 -9.04 12.52 -2.91
C VAL A 177 -9.55 12.85 -1.50
N MET A 178 -9.91 11.84 -0.71
CA MET A 178 -10.04 12.03 0.72
C MET A 178 -8.65 12.10 1.36
N SER A 179 -8.13 13.32 1.54
CA SER A 179 -7.12 13.55 2.57
C SER A 179 -7.77 13.32 3.93
N VAL A 180 -7.35 12.28 4.65
CA VAL A 180 -7.64 12.17 6.09
C VAL A 180 -7.07 13.44 6.71
N ARG A 181 -7.94 14.35 7.14
CA ARG A 181 -7.50 15.52 7.92
C ARG A 181 -6.85 14.96 9.17
N GLU A 182 -5.53 15.15 9.31
CA GLU A 182 -4.89 14.98 10.60
C GLU A 182 -5.64 15.85 11.60
N GLY A 183 -6.28 15.18 12.56
CA GLY A 183 -6.78 15.84 13.74
C GLY A 183 -5.63 16.63 14.32
N ARG A 184 -5.83 17.95 14.42
CA ARG A 184 -4.95 18.86 15.15
C ARG A 184 -4.52 18.18 16.44
N LEU A 185 -3.26 17.73 16.50
CA LEU A 185 -2.62 17.44 17.78
C LEU A 185 -2.63 18.77 18.53
N LYS A 186 -3.47 18.85 19.56
CA LYS A 186 -3.47 19.98 20.49
C LYS A 186 -2.06 20.08 21.06
N PRO A 187 -1.47 21.28 21.18
CA PRO A 187 -0.23 21.46 21.90
C PRO A 187 -0.40 20.87 23.30
N ARG A 188 0.51 19.97 23.67
CA ARG A 188 0.64 19.46 25.03
C ARG A 188 1.04 20.67 25.88
N GLU A 189 0.18 21.09 26.79
CA GLU A 189 0.54 22.08 27.80
C GLU A 189 1.75 21.55 28.58
N GLU A 190 2.87 22.26 28.48
CA GLU A 190 4.03 22.08 29.34
C GLU A 190 3.60 22.47 30.76
N ASN A 191 3.58 21.49 31.67
CA ASN A 191 3.49 21.79 33.09
C ASN A 191 4.93 22.00 33.60
N PRO A 192 5.30 23.18 34.14
CA PRO A 192 6.67 23.45 34.55
C PRO A 192 7.02 22.64 35.79
N LEU A 193 8.23 22.08 35.80
CA LEU A 193 8.84 21.46 36.97
C LEU A 193 8.82 22.41 38.18
N LYS A 194 8.43 21.88 39.35
CA LYS A 194 8.94 22.34 40.64
C LYS A 194 9.93 21.29 41.15
N GLY A 195 11.21 21.67 41.21
CA GLY A 195 12.22 21.01 42.07
C GLY A 195 11.83 21.16 43.54
N ALA A 196 11.97 20.10 44.34
CA ALA A 196 13.18 19.68 45.05
C ALA A 196 13.25 20.31 46.45
N GLU A 197 13.13 19.47 47.49
CA GLU A 197 13.98 19.51 48.69
C GLU A 197 13.74 18.26 49.56
N GLU A 198 14.85 17.66 49.98
CA GLU A 198 15.00 16.51 50.88
C GLU A 198 14.92 16.96 52.36
N HIS A 199 14.41 16.11 53.26
CA HIS A 199 15.19 15.49 54.34
C HIS A 199 14.34 14.73 55.38
N ALA A 200 14.75 13.47 55.60
CA ALA A 200 14.85 12.66 56.82
C ALA A 200 13.90 12.86 58.03
N GLY A 201 13.38 11.73 58.55
CA GLY A 201 12.85 11.65 59.92
C GLY A 201 11.98 10.43 60.27
N ASP A 202 12.62 9.28 60.42
CA ASP A 202 12.36 8.11 61.28
C ASP A 202 10.99 7.80 61.98
N HIS A 203 10.75 6.48 62.05
CA HIS A 203 10.18 5.67 63.17
C HIS A 203 8.78 4.97 63.12
N HIS A 204 8.90 3.65 63.39
CA HIS A 204 7.97 2.65 63.97
C HIS A 204 6.81 2.14 63.09
N GLY A 205 6.76 0.87 62.66
CA GLY A 205 6.58 -0.37 63.45
C GLY A 205 5.10 -0.78 63.31
N HIS A 206 4.67 -1.93 62.79
CA HIS A 206 4.92 -3.31 63.22
C HIS A 206 4.23 -4.25 62.19
N ARG A 207 4.84 -5.39 61.87
CA ARG A 207 4.23 -6.56 61.19
C ARG A 207 3.85 -7.62 62.25
N PRO A 208 2.86 -8.48 61.98
CA PRO A 208 3.13 -9.93 61.89
C PRO A 208 2.34 -10.56 60.69
N GLU A 209 2.80 -11.47 59.80
CA GLU A 209 3.28 -12.88 59.92
C GLU A 209 2.36 -13.73 60.82
N GLU A 210 1.70 -14.84 60.45
CA GLU A 210 2.00 -16.06 59.67
C GLU A 210 0.64 -16.66 59.19
N GLU A 211 0.46 -17.10 57.93
CA GLU A 211 0.60 -18.47 57.35
C GLU A 211 -0.52 -19.53 57.66
N PRO A 212 -0.79 -20.48 56.71
CA PRO A 212 -2.04 -21.28 56.52
C PRO A 212 -1.94 -22.69 57.20
N PRO A 213 -2.66 -23.82 56.87
CA PRO A 213 -3.64 -24.20 55.82
C PRO A 213 -4.90 -24.96 56.37
N ALA A 214 -5.83 -25.59 55.62
CA ALA A 214 -5.72 -26.87 54.91
C ALA A 214 -7.02 -27.31 54.19
N ASP A 215 -6.83 -28.22 53.23
CA ASP A 215 -7.73 -29.08 52.44
C ASP A 215 -9.19 -29.30 52.86
N SER A 216 -10.08 -29.30 51.85
CA SER A 216 -11.01 -30.41 51.52
C SER A 216 -11.53 -30.27 50.10
#